data_AF-A0A1B0BA13-F1
#
_entry.id   AF-A0A1B0BA13-F1
#
_cell.length_a   1.000
_cell.length_b   1.000
_cell.length_c   1.000
_cell.angle_alpha   90.00
_cell.angle_beta   90.00
_cell.angle_gamma   90.00
#
_symmetry.space_group_name_H-M   'P 1'
#
loop_
_entity.id
_entity.type
_entity.pdbx_description
1 polymer ?
#
loop_
_entity_poly.entity_id
_entity_poly.type
_entity_poly.pdbx_seq_one_letter_code
_entity_poly.pdbx_strand_id
1 'polypeptide(L)'
;MHFKNRVQLGSNAFENKNNEFYLRGKKLLGIGLFDKKSTEYFMHLVLDAMKYRKENHIIRPDMINMLMEPRGMLKRDKLKSHNRDFETAVSLLCLIAHEVVENPDVQEKLLQEIQDVDRNLDGKPLTYDVIRKMPLQWTGFLKTGQKLEIRKSDAIWIPALGTHRDPQYYVNPKKFDLERFGKENKDNKRPFTYLPFGLGDRNCIGR
;
A
#
# COMPACT_ATOMS: atom_id res chain seq x y z
N MET A 1 37.31 45.85 -2.88
CA MET A 1 35.94 46.27 -3.23
C MET A 1 35.49 45.53 -4.49
N HIS A 2 34.43 44.74 -4.35
CA HIS A 2 33.50 44.24 -5.38
C HIS A 2 33.98 43.45 -6.62
N PHE A 3 33.86 42.14 -6.47
CA PHE A 3 33.42 41.20 -7.52
C PHE A 3 32.09 41.66 -8.15
N LYS A 4 32.02 41.71 -9.49
CA LYS A 4 30.77 41.76 -10.26
C LYS A 4 30.70 40.60 -11.26
N ASN A 5 29.86 39.63 -10.90
CA ASN A 5 28.91 38.86 -11.72
C ASN A 5 28.96 39.03 -13.25
N ARG A 6 29.13 37.91 -13.97
CA ARG A 6 28.02 37.19 -14.65
C ARG A 6 28.54 35.94 -15.36
N VAL A 7 28.19 34.77 -14.82
CA VAL A 7 28.28 33.48 -15.52
C VAL A 7 27.00 33.33 -16.34
N GLN A 8 27.13 33.26 -17.67
CA GLN A 8 26.09 32.79 -18.58
C GLN A 8 25.83 31.30 -18.27
N LEU A 9 24.68 30.99 -17.68
CA LEU A 9 24.18 29.61 -17.61
C LEU A 9 23.38 29.34 -18.88
N GLY A 10 23.99 28.55 -19.78
CA GLY A 10 23.39 28.09 -21.02
C GLY A 10 22.19 27.18 -20.77
N SER A 11 21.10 27.50 -21.46
CA SER A 11 19.78 26.86 -21.42
C SER A 11 19.69 25.49 -22.11
N ASN A 12 20.81 24.83 -22.41
CA ASN A 12 20.87 23.69 -23.34
C ASN A 12 21.57 22.44 -22.76
N ALA A 13 21.22 22.01 -21.54
CA ALA A 13 21.89 20.86 -20.89
C ALA A 13 20.97 19.72 -20.42
N PHE A 14 19.69 19.68 -20.84
CA PHE A 14 18.75 18.61 -20.46
C PHE A 14 18.04 17.93 -21.62
N GLU A 15 18.59 18.03 -22.83
CA GLU A 15 18.21 17.18 -23.95
C GLU A 15 19.33 16.17 -24.25
N ASN A 16 18.91 14.93 -24.50
CA ASN A 16 19.72 13.78 -24.95
C ASN A 16 20.63 13.08 -23.93
N LYS A 17 20.15 11.91 -23.48
CA LYS A 17 20.84 10.59 -23.61
C LYS A 17 20.10 9.40 -22.98
N ASN A 18 18.99 9.60 -22.27
CA ASN A 18 18.31 8.51 -21.54
C ASN A 18 17.05 7.92 -22.23
N ASN A 19 16.79 8.27 -23.50
CA ASN A 19 15.56 7.84 -24.19
C ASN A 19 15.65 6.45 -24.86
N GLU A 20 16.85 5.92 -25.14
CA GLU A 20 16.98 4.65 -25.86
C GLU A 20 16.57 3.41 -25.04
N PHE A 21 16.84 3.41 -23.73
CA PHE A 21 16.58 2.23 -22.90
C PHE A 21 15.06 2.04 -22.62
N TYR A 22 14.33 3.15 -22.51
CA TYR A 22 12.87 3.16 -22.30
C TYR A 22 12.08 2.69 -23.54
N LEU A 23 12.67 2.83 -24.73
CA LEU A 23 12.04 2.49 -26.01
C LEU A 23 12.19 1.01 -26.39
N ARG A 24 13.28 0.34 -25.96
CA ARG A 24 13.60 -1.03 -26.41
C ARG A 24 12.66 -2.10 -25.84
N GLY A 25 12.12 -1.90 -24.64
CA GLY A 25 11.16 -2.82 -24.00
C GLY A 25 9.71 -2.72 -24.51
N LYS A 26 9.32 -1.61 -25.16
CA LYS A 26 7.96 -1.40 -25.67
C LYS A 26 7.64 -2.18 -26.95
N LYS A 27 8.65 -2.68 -27.66
CA LYS A 27 8.47 -3.26 -29.00
C LYS A 27 8.01 -4.72 -29.01
N LEU A 28 8.17 -5.46 -27.90
CA LEU A 28 7.92 -6.92 -27.89
C LEU A 28 6.50 -7.31 -27.42
N LEU A 29 5.74 -6.42 -26.79
CA LEU A 29 4.41 -6.77 -26.24
C LEU A 29 3.31 -5.71 -26.45
N GLY A 30 3.47 -4.74 -27.36
CA GLY A 30 2.36 -4.02 -28.01
C GLY A 30 1.28 -3.33 -27.14
N ILE A 31 1.40 -3.31 -25.82
CA ILE A 31 0.40 -2.75 -24.90
C ILE A 31 1.03 -1.56 -24.20
N GLY A 32 0.72 -0.37 -24.71
CA GLY A 32 0.94 0.88 -23.98
C GLY A 32 -0.07 0.96 -22.85
N LEU A 33 0.30 0.51 -21.65
CA LEU A 33 -0.60 0.47 -20.48
C LEU A 33 -1.06 1.85 -19.98
N PHE A 34 -0.48 2.95 -20.46
CA PHE A 34 -0.84 4.31 -20.01
C PHE A 34 -0.78 5.31 -21.16
N ASP A 35 -1.77 6.20 -21.20
CA ASP A 35 -1.76 7.34 -22.12
C ASP A 35 -0.58 8.26 -21.82
N LYS A 36 0.11 8.70 -22.89
CA LYS A 36 1.29 9.55 -22.76
C LYS A 36 0.92 10.92 -22.18
N LYS A 37 -0.24 11.48 -22.58
CA LYS A 37 -0.67 12.81 -22.12
C LYS A 37 -0.97 12.79 -20.62
N SER A 38 -1.70 11.77 -20.14
CA SER A 38 -1.95 11.62 -18.70
C SER A 38 -0.65 11.46 -17.90
N THR A 39 0.29 10.66 -18.39
CA THR A 39 1.57 10.43 -17.71
C THR A 39 2.40 11.71 -17.62
N GLU A 40 2.51 12.46 -18.72
CA GLU A 40 3.20 13.75 -18.77
C GLU A 40 2.55 14.78 -17.85
N TYR A 41 1.22 14.87 -17.86
CA TYR A 41 0.47 15.76 -16.97
C TYR A 41 0.78 15.49 -15.49
N PHE A 42 0.69 14.24 -15.04
CA PHE A 42 0.99 13.89 -13.64
C PHE A 42 2.45 14.16 -13.28
N MET A 43 3.39 13.88 -14.19
CA MET A 43 4.81 14.16 -13.97
C MET A 43 5.07 15.65 -13.80
N HIS A 44 4.50 16.50 -14.66
CA HIS A 44 4.62 17.95 -14.53
C HIS A 44 4.00 18.46 -13.24
N LEU A 45 2.81 17.99 -12.87
CA LEU A 45 2.14 18.37 -11.62
C LEU A 45 3.02 18.11 -10.38
N VAL A 46 3.64 16.92 -10.30
CA VAL A 46 4.52 16.56 -9.17
C VAL A 46 5.80 17.38 -9.18
N LEU A 47 6.46 17.53 -10.34
CA LEU A 47 7.71 18.28 -10.46
C LEU A 47 7.52 19.78 -10.17
N ASP A 48 6.43 20.37 -10.64
CA ASP A 48 6.07 21.76 -10.39
C ASP A 48 5.76 21.98 -8.91
N ALA A 49 5.04 21.03 -8.27
CA ALA A 49 4.81 21.07 -6.82
C ALA A 49 6.10 20.98 -6.01
N MET A 50 7.06 20.14 -6.41
CA MET A 50 8.39 20.05 -5.77
C MET A 50 9.17 21.36 -5.94
N LYS A 51 9.19 21.91 -7.16
CA LYS A 51 9.85 23.19 -7.46
C LYS A 51 9.28 24.32 -6.62
N TYR A 52 7.97 24.47 -6.61
CA TYR A 52 7.25 25.48 -5.82
C TYR A 52 7.58 25.37 -4.32
N ARG A 53 7.55 24.14 -3.76
CA ARG A 53 7.89 23.91 -2.35
C ARG A 53 9.32 24.28 -2.03
N LYS A 54 10.26 23.97 -2.92
CA LYS A 54 11.68 24.30 -2.77
C LYS A 54 11.92 25.81 -2.79
N GLU A 55 11.28 26.53 -3.72
CA GLU A 55 11.41 27.99 -3.85
C GLU A 55 10.78 28.73 -2.66
N ASN A 56 9.65 28.24 -2.16
CA ASN A 56 8.91 28.87 -1.06
C ASN A 56 9.29 28.30 0.32
N HIS A 57 10.33 27.45 0.41
CA HIS A 57 10.79 26.82 1.66
C HIS A 57 9.67 26.10 2.44
N ILE A 58 8.73 25.47 1.72
CA ILE A 58 7.58 24.77 2.30
C ILE A 58 7.98 23.33 2.64
N ILE A 59 8.03 23.02 3.94
CA ILE A 59 8.20 21.65 4.45
C ILE A 59 6.83 21.14 4.89
N ARG A 60 6.39 20.03 4.28
CA ARG A 60 5.18 19.30 4.68
C ARG A 60 5.56 17.83 4.83
N PRO A 61 5.28 17.17 5.96
CA PRO A 61 5.67 15.77 6.17
C PRO A 61 4.76 14.82 5.36
N ASP A 62 4.90 14.85 4.03
CA ASP A 62 4.16 14.05 3.06
C ASP A 62 5.10 13.32 2.09
N MET A 63 4.53 12.50 1.21
CA MET A 63 5.30 11.71 0.24
C MET A 63 6.13 12.58 -0.71
N ILE A 64 5.64 13.77 -1.08
CA ILE A 64 6.39 14.69 -1.95
C ILE A 64 7.63 15.20 -1.23
N ASN A 65 7.54 15.52 0.07
CA ASN A 65 8.70 15.93 0.86
C ASN A 65 9.71 14.79 1.04
N MET A 66 9.26 13.56 1.24
CA MET A 66 10.14 12.40 1.21
C MET A 66 10.87 12.26 -0.13
N LEU A 67 10.21 12.56 -1.26
CA LEU A 67 10.82 12.56 -2.60
C LEU A 67 11.84 13.70 -2.80
N MET A 68 11.75 14.79 -2.03
CA MET A 68 12.70 15.91 -2.09
C MET A 68 13.96 15.67 -1.23
N GLU A 69 13.91 14.76 -0.26
CA GLU A 69 15.04 14.50 0.64
C GLU A 69 16.19 13.77 -0.07
N PRO A 70 17.45 14.19 0.13
CA PRO A 70 18.63 13.59 -0.50
C PRO A 70 18.99 12.19 0.03
N ARG A 71 18.19 11.63 0.96
CA ARG A 71 18.40 10.29 1.52
C ARG A 71 18.02 9.23 0.49
N GLY A 72 19.01 8.82 -0.30
CA GLY A 72 19.02 7.55 -1.02
C GLY A 72 17.83 7.37 -1.95
N MET A 73 17.87 8.08 -3.08
CA MET A 73 17.05 7.88 -4.27
C MET A 73 16.27 6.55 -4.24
N LEU A 74 14.95 6.62 -4.07
CA LEU A 74 14.06 5.60 -4.63
C LEU A 74 14.55 5.35 -6.05
N LYS A 75 15.18 4.19 -6.29
CA LYS A 75 15.60 3.79 -7.64
C LYS A 75 14.39 4.05 -8.53
N ARG A 76 14.54 4.92 -9.55
CA ARG A 76 13.42 5.38 -10.42
C ARG A 76 12.57 4.21 -10.96
N ASP A 77 13.16 3.02 -11.04
CA ASP A 77 12.53 1.75 -11.45
C ASP A 77 11.54 1.14 -10.43
N LYS A 78 11.46 1.66 -9.20
CA LYS A 78 10.56 1.16 -8.14
C LYS A 78 9.36 2.07 -7.86
N LEU A 79 9.17 3.16 -8.60
CA LEU A 79 7.95 3.96 -8.50
C LEU A 79 6.79 3.20 -9.17
N LYS A 80 6.31 2.17 -8.48
CA LYS A 80 5.12 1.43 -8.90
C LYS A 80 3.91 2.35 -8.77
N SER A 81 3.07 2.37 -9.81
CA SER A 81 1.80 3.09 -9.86
C SER A 81 1.00 2.93 -8.56
N HIS A 82 0.64 4.07 -7.96
CA HIS A 82 -0.20 4.18 -6.76
C HIS A 82 -1.68 3.82 -7.01
N ASN A 83 -2.08 3.65 -8.28
CA ASN A 83 -3.48 3.36 -8.62
C ASN A 83 -3.97 2.03 -8.02
N ARG A 84 -3.06 1.08 -7.77
CA ARG A 84 -3.40 -0.23 -7.20
C ARG A 84 -3.86 -0.16 -5.73
N ASP A 85 -3.37 0.82 -4.98
CA ASP A 85 -3.68 0.92 -3.55
C ASP A 85 -5.09 1.48 -3.37
N PHE A 86 -5.50 2.42 -4.23
CA PHE A 86 -6.83 3.03 -4.18
C PHE A 86 -7.93 2.03 -4.55
N GLU A 87 -7.78 1.30 -5.65
CA GLU A 87 -8.80 0.31 -6.08
C GLU A 87 -9.02 -0.78 -5.03
N THR A 88 -7.94 -1.28 -4.43
CA THR A 88 -8.00 -2.32 -3.39
C THR A 88 -8.72 -1.80 -2.14
N ALA A 89 -8.38 -0.58 -1.70
CA ALA A 89 -8.98 0.03 -0.51
C ALA A 89 -10.48 0.32 -0.71
N VAL A 90 -10.86 0.91 -1.85
CA VAL A 90 -12.27 1.21 -2.15
C VAL A 90 -13.10 -0.07 -2.20
N SER A 91 -12.62 -1.09 -2.91
CA SER A 91 -13.32 -2.39 -2.99
C SER A 91 -13.49 -3.01 -1.61
N LEU A 92 -12.46 -2.96 -0.77
CA LEU A 92 -12.52 -3.49 0.59
C LEU A 92 -13.50 -2.71 1.47
N LEU A 93 -13.51 -1.38 1.40
CA LEU A 93 -14.45 -0.54 2.14
C LEU A 93 -15.90 -0.84 1.75
N CYS A 94 -16.17 -1.01 0.46
CA CYS A 94 -17.50 -1.40 -0.02
C CYS A 94 -17.92 -2.78 0.49
N LEU A 95 -17.00 -3.76 0.47
CA LEU A 95 -17.28 -5.10 0.99
C LEU A 95 -17.48 -5.09 2.51
N ILE A 96 -16.67 -4.35 3.26
CA ILE A 96 -16.85 -4.19 4.71
C ILE A 96 -18.21 -3.56 5.01
N ALA A 97 -18.58 -2.50 4.29
CA ALA A 97 -19.88 -1.86 4.47
C ALA A 97 -21.03 -2.84 4.19
N HIS A 98 -20.92 -3.64 3.14
CA HIS A 98 -21.91 -4.67 2.81
C HIS A 98 -22.02 -5.73 3.91
N GLU A 99 -20.89 -6.32 4.34
CA GLU A 99 -20.86 -7.36 5.38
C GLU A 99 -21.37 -6.83 6.72
N VAL A 100 -21.07 -5.57 7.07
CA VAL A 100 -21.59 -4.96 8.30
C VAL A 100 -23.10 -4.77 8.24
N VAL A 101 -23.67 -4.38 7.10
CA VAL A 101 -25.12 -4.21 6.93
C VAL A 101 -25.86 -5.55 6.95
N GLU A 102 -25.27 -6.62 6.44
CA GLU A 102 -25.88 -7.96 6.45
C GLU A 102 -25.79 -8.66 7.81
N ASN A 103 -24.96 -8.19 8.74
CA ASN A 103 -24.76 -8.77 10.07
C ASN A 103 -25.10 -7.74 11.18
N PRO A 104 -26.39 -7.59 11.57
CA PRO A 104 -26.82 -6.57 12.54
C PRO A 104 -26.17 -6.70 13.92
N ASP A 105 -25.85 -7.92 14.35
CA ASP A 105 -25.15 -8.20 15.61
C ASP A 105 -23.73 -7.64 15.61
N VAL A 106 -23.03 -7.73 14.47
CA VAL A 106 -21.71 -7.12 14.28
C VAL A 106 -21.81 -5.61 14.22
N GLN A 107 -22.82 -5.08 13.52
CA GLN A 107 -23.06 -3.64 13.43
C GLN A 107 -23.29 -3.01 14.81
N GLU A 108 -24.12 -3.63 15.65
CA GLU A 108 -24.42 -3.13 17.00
C GLU A 108 -23.17 -3.12 17.88
N LYS A 109 -22.38 -4.19 17.87
CA LYS A 109 -21.10 -4.24 18.59
C LYS A 109 -20.14 -3.15 18.14
N LEU A 110 -19.95 -2.96 16.83
CA LEU A 110 -19.07 -1.93 16.29
C LEU A 110 -19.56 -0.52 16.67
N LEU A 111 -20.87 -0.29 16.66
CA LEU A 111 -21.44 0.99 17.07
C LEU A 111 -21.20 1.24 18.56
N GLN A 112 -21.35 0.24 19.42
CA GLN A 112 -21.03 0.34 20.85
C GLN A 112 -19.55 0.67 21.06
N GLU A 113 -18.64 -0.03 20.35
CA GLU A 113 -17.19 0.27 20.42
C GLU A 113 -16.87 1.71 19.98
N ILE A 114 -17.50 2.20 18.91
CA ILE A 114 -17.32 3.59 18.45
C ILE A 114 -17.82 4.58 19.51
N GLN A 115 -18.98 4.32 20.10
CA GLN A 115 -19.53 5.17 21.17
C GLN A 115 -18.65 5.15 22.43
N ASP A 116 -18.08 4.00 22.79
CA ASP A 116 -17.13 3.88 23.89
C ASP A 116 -15.85 4.69 23.64
N VAL A 117 -15.31 4.59 22.43
CA VAL A 117 -14.13 5.37 22.03
C VAL A 117 -14.44 6.87 22.05
N ASP A 118 -15.61 7.28 21.54
CA ASP A 118 -16.04 8.68 21.54
C ASP A 118 -16.21 9.24 22.96
N ARG A 119 -16.86 8.47 23.86
CA ARG A 119 -16.93 8.79 25.29
C ARG A 119 -15.55 8.95 25.93
N ASN A 120 -14.61 8.06 25.60
CA ASN A 120 -13.25 8.09 26.12
C ASN A 120 -12.40 9.24 25.54
N LEU A 121 -12.75 9.74 24.35
CA LEU A 121 -12.11 10.91 23.75
C LEU A 121 -12.52 12.20 24.46
N ASP A 122 -13.73 12.28 25.04
CA ASP A 122 -14.21 13.45 25.80
C ASP A 122 -14.03 14.77 25.01
N GLY A 123 -14.41 14.74 23.73
CA GLY A 123 -14.27 15.86 22.79
C GLY A 123 -12.84 16.11 22.27
N LYS A 124 -11.85 15.31 22.66
CA LYS A 124 -10.49 15.39 22.11
C LYS A 124 -10.44 14.83 20.68
N PRO A 125 -9.56 15.36 19.82
CA PRO A 125 -9.41 14.83 18.47
C PRO A 125 -8.93 13.38 18.50
N LEU A 126 -9.42 12.58 17.55
CA LEU A 126 -8.96 11.22 17.34
C LEU A 126 -7.46 11.22 17.02
N THR A 127 -6.68 10.52 17.84
CA THR A 127 -5.23 10.39 17.65
C THR A 127 -4.85 9.02 17.12
N TYR A 128 -3.69 8.93 16.48
CA TYR A 128 -3.14 7.67 15.96
C TYR A 128 -3.04 6.59 17.05
N ASP A 129 -2.67 6.96 18.27
CA ASP A 129 -2.54 6.02 19.38
C ASP A 129 -3.88 5.40 19.79
N VAL A 130 -4.99 6.12 19.62
CA VAL A 130 -6.34 5.61 19.85
C VAL A 130 -6.71 4.60 18.78
N ILE A 131 -6.47 4.92 17.50
CA ILE A 131 -6.71 4.01 16.37
C ILE A 131 -5.89 2.72 16.52
N ARG A 132 -4.62 2.84 16.92
CA ARG A 132 -3.72 1.68 17.10
C ARG A 132 -4.17 0.72 18.22
N LYS A 133 -4.85 1.23 19.23
CA LYS A 133 -5.35 0.42 20.36
C LYS A 133 -6.62 -0.36 20.02
N MET A 134 -7.24 -0.08 18.87
CA MET A 134 -8.35 -0.88 18.36
C MET A 134 -7.87 -2.32 18.08
N PRO A 135 -8.68 -3.36 18.36
CA PRO A 135 -8.22 -4.73 18.62
C PRO A 135 -7.65 -5.55 17.45
N LEU A 136 -7.27 -4.96 16.31
CA LEU A 136 -6.85 -5.70 15.12
C LEU A 136 -5.32 -5.69 14.92
N GLN A 137 -4.61 -6.72 15.42
CA GLN A 137 -3.15 -6.88 15.18
C GLN A 137 -2.74 -8.35 14.92
N TRP A 138 -1.85 -8.57 13.94
CA TRP A 138 -1.48 -9.88 13.36
C TRP A 138 0.01 -9.99 12.97
N THR A 139 0.70 -11.06 13.37
CA THR A 139 1.93 -11.59 12.72
C THR A 139 2.12 -13.07 13.08
N GLY A 140 2.66 -13.88 12.16
CA GLY A 140 3.03 -15.28 12.41
C GLY A 140 4.22 -15.73 11.54
N PHE A 141 5.02 -16.67 12.03
CA PHE A 141 6.26 -17.20 11.40
C PHE A 141 6.15 -18.68 10.98
N LEU A 142 7.07 -19.13 10.12
CA LEU A 142 7.12 -20.42 9.43
C LEU A 142 7.63 -21.59 10.29
N LYS A 143 6.90 -22.72 10.28
CA LYS A 143 7.45 -24.07 10.43
C LYS A 143 6.56 -25.06 9.67
N THR A 144 6.96 -25.49 8.48
CA THR A 144 6.50 -26.75 7.88
C THR A 144 7.58 -27.32 6.96
N GLY A 145 7.88 -28.62 7.12
CA GLY A 145 9.00 -29.33 6.52
C GLY A 145 8.60 -30.34 5.44
N GLN A 146 7.83 -29.92 4.43
CA GLN A 146 7.57 -30.74 3.25
C GLN A 146 8.46 -30.32 2.08
N LYS A 147 9.15 -31.29 1.49
CA LYS A 147 10.06 -31.07 0.36
C LYS A 147 9.29 -31.28 -0.95
N LEU A 148 8.99 -30.18 -1.64
CA LEU A 148 8.43 -30.19 -2.99
C LEU A 148 9.56 -29.88 -3.98
N GLU A 149 9.75 -30.73 -5.00
CA GLU A 149 10.70 -30.44 -6.08
C GLU A 149 10.01 -29.58 -7.13
N ILE A 150 10.48 -28.33 -7.24
CA ILE A 150 9.95 -27.34 -8.18
C ILE A 150 11.01 -27.10 -9.24
N ARG A 151 10.63 -27.23 -10.51
CA ARG A 151 11.56 -27.00 -11.63
C ARG A 151 11.64 -25.52 -11.94
N LYS A 152 12.78 -25.11 -12.49
CA LYS A 152 12.94 -23.76 -13.02
C LYS A 152 11.88 -23.53 -14.10
N SER A 153 11.18 -22.39 -14.01
CA SER A 153 10.06 -21.98 -14.86
C SER A 153 8.68 -22.54 -14.50
N ASP A 154 8.54 -23.32 -13.43
CA ASP A 154 7.22 -23.69 -12.93
C ASP A 154 6.50 -22.45 -12.37
N ALA A 155 5.25 -22.25 -12.78
CA ALA A 155 4.37 -21.22 -12.23
C ALA A 155 3.73 -21.73 -10.93
N ILE A 156 4.05 -21.09 -9.81
CA ILE A 156 3.42 -21.39 -8.52
C ILE A 156 2.30 -20.39 -8.28
N TRP A 157 1.11 -20.90 -8.03
CA TRP A 157 -0.03 -20.07 -7.64
C TRP A 157 -0.43 -20.39 -6.20
N ILE A 158 -0.55 -19.35 -5.37
CA ILE A 158 -1.01 -19.48 -3.98
C ILE A 158 -2.49 -19.08 -3.97
N PRO A 159 -3.41 -20.03 -3.75
CA PRO A 159 -4.84 -19.74 -3.78
C PRO A 159 -5.29 -19.08 -2.47
N ALA A 160 -4.93 -17.81 -2.26
CA ALA A 160 -5.21 -17.09 -1.02
C ALA A 160 -6.71 -17.10 -0.66
N LEU A 161 -7.60 -16.85 -1.62
CA LEU A 161 -9.05 -16.90 -1.38
C LEU A 161 -9.53 -18.29 -0.96
N GLY A 162 -8.94 -19.35 -1.54
CA GLY A 162 -9.25 -20.73 -1.20
C GLY A 162 -8.79 -21.07 0.21
N THR A 163 -7.55 -20.72 0.57
CA THR A 163 -7.02 -20.96 1.91
C THR A 163 -7.79 -20.18 2.98
N HIS A 164 -8.22 -18.95 2.69
CA HIS A 164 -9.00 -18.11 3.63
C HIS A 164 -10.41 -18.65 3.89
N ARG A 165 -10.93 -19.53 3.01
CA ARG A 165 -12.27 -20.13 3.12
C ARG A 165 -12.24 -21.64 3.30
N ASP A 166 -11.07 -22.20 3.61
CA ASP A 166 -10.90 -23.63 3.79
C ASP A 166 -11.46 -24.07 5.16
N PRO A 167 -12.46 -24.99 5.20
CA PRO A 167 -13.01 -25.50 6.45
C PRO A 167 -11.97 -26.27 7.30
N GLN A 168 -10.85 -26.72 6.72
CA GLN A 168 -9.74 -27.32 7.46
C GLN A 168 -9.09 -26.33 8.45
N TYR A 169 -9.13 -25.03 8.14
CA TYR A 169 -8.51 -23.98 8.94
C TYR A 169 -9.53 -23.09 9.65
N TYR A 170 -10.74 -22.98 9.09
CA TYR A 170 -11.74 -22.04 9.54
C TYR A 170 -13.08 -22.74 9.76
N VAL A 171 -13.48 -22.90 11.02
CA VAL A 171 -14.84 -23.34 11.37
C VAL A 171 -15.84 -22.34 10.78
N ASN A 172 -16.87 -22.82 10.08
CA ASN A 172 -17.86 -21.99 9.36
C ASN A 172 -17.19 -20.92 8.47
N PRO A 173 -16.40 -21.32 7.45
CA PRO A 173 -15.50 -20.41 6.73
C PRO A 173 -16.21 -19.32 5.91
N LYS A 174 -17.50 -19.48 5.64
CA LYS A 174 -18.33 -18.50 4.92
C LYS A 174 -19.02 -17.49 5.84
N LYS A 175 -18.98 -17.69 7.15
CA LYS A 175 -19.58 -16.78 8.12
C LYS A 175 -18.63 -15.60 8.34
N PHE A 176 -19.17 -14.38 8.22
CA PHE A 176 -18.48 -13.17 8.65
C PHE A 176 -18.41 -13.15 10.18
N ASP A 177 -17.22 -13.43 10.72
CA ASP A 177 -17.00 -13.61 12.15
C ASP A 177 -15.75 -12.84 12.59
N LEU A 178 -15.96 -11.71 13.25
CA LEU A 178 -14.88 -10.87 13.78
C LEU A 178 -14.15 -11.54 14.95
N GLU A 179 -14.81 -12.42 15.70
CA GLU A 179 -14.24 -13.09 16.88
C GLU A 179 -13.23 -14.17 16.49
N ARG A 180 -13.32 -14.70 15.25
CA ARG A 180 -12.26 -15.51 14.62
C ARG A 180 -10.89 -14.85 14.77
N PHE A 181 -10.92 -13.52 14.78
CA PHE A 181 -9.77 -12.67 14.84
C PHE A 181 -9.54 -12.04 16.24
N GLY A 182 -10.24 -12.49 17.27
CA GLY A 182 -10.04 -12.07 18.65
C GLY A 182 -8.68 -12.51 19.25
N LYS A 183 -8.37 -11.95 20.44
CA LYS A 183 -7.16 -12.29 21.22
C LYS A 183 -7.16 -13.74 21.68
N GLU A 184 -8.31 -14.26 22.11
CA GLU A 184 -8.52 -15.64 22.58
C GLU A 184 -8.19 -16.68 21.50
N ASN A 185 -8.40 -16.33 20.23
CA ASN A 185 -8.18 -17.22 19.09
C ASN A 185 -6.77 -17.10 18.49
N LYS A 186 -5.83 -16.38 19.12
CA LYS A 186 -4.48 -16.16 18.58
C LYS A 186 -3.70 -17.45 18.35
N ASP A 187 -3.79 -18.40 19.28
CA ASP A 187 -3.00 -19.63 19.21
C ASP A 187 -3.59 -20.69 18.26
N ASN A 188 -4.88 -20.56 17.93
CA ASN A 188 -5.57 -21.45 16.97
C ASN A 188 -5.28 -21.10 15.51
N LYS A 189 -4.52 -20.03 15.23
CA LYS A 189 -4.25 -19.57 13.86
C LYS A 189 -3.10 -20.35 13.26
N ARG A 190 -3.43 -21.11 12.22
CA ARG A 190 -2.40 -21.80 11.43
C ARG A 190 -1.60 -20.78 10.61
N PRO A 191 -0.26 -20.82 10.64
CA PRO A 191 0.55 -19.97 9.79
C PRO A 191 0.19 -20.16 8.30
N PHE A 192 0.27 -19.10 7.50
CA PHE A 192 0.05 -19.10 6.03
C PHE A 192 -1.39 -19.40 5.55
N THR A 193 -2.35 -19.56 6.46
CA THR A 193 -3.75 -19.76 6.06
C THR A 193 -4.51 -18.44 5.88
N TYR A 194 -3.97 -17.34 6.40
CA TYR A 194 -4.47 -15.97 6.19
C TYR A 194 -3.36 -15.06 5.67
N LEU A 195 -3.52 -14.58 4.43
CA LEU A 195 -2.50 -13.84 3.65
C LEU A 195 -3.09 -12.64 2.88
N PRO A 196 -3.91 -11.76 3.50
CA PRO A 196 -4.57 -10.65 2.79
C PRO A 196 -3.58 -9.63 2.21
N PHE A 197 -2.41 -9.48 2.83
CA PHE A 197 -1.35 -8.56 2.42
C PHE A 197 -0.09 -9.28 1.90
N GLY A 198 -0.21 -10.58 1.60
CA GLY A 198 0.93 -11.44 1.27
C GLY A 198 1.91 -11.63 2.44
N LEU A 199 3.07 -12.21 2.14
CA LEU A 199 4.14 -12.45 3.11
C LEU A 199 5.52 -12.46 2.40
N GLY A 200 6.59 -12.30 3.18
CA GLY A 200 7.98 -12.30 2.69
C GLY A 200 8.38 -10.97 2.05
N ASP A 201 9.46 -10.99 1.26
CA ASP A 201 10.09 -9.79 0.66
C ASP A 201 9.21 -9.03 -0.34
N ARG A 202 8.04 -9.59 -0.69
CA ARG A 202 7.06 -9.04 -1.63
C ARG A 202 5.70 -8.79 -0.98
N ASN A 203 5.63 -8.70 0.35
CA ASN A 203 4.42 -8.30 1.06
C ASN A 203 3.99 -6.87 0.68
N CYS A 204 2.72 -6.55 0.96
CA CYS A 204 2.20 -5.21 0.76
C CYS A 204 2.92 -4.22 1.69
N ILE A 205 3.35 -3.08 1.14
CA ILE A 205 4.00 -2.01 1.90
C ILE A 205 3.00 -1.13 2.67
N GLY A 206 1.72 -1.17 2.29
CA GLY A 206 0.64 -0.35 2.88
C GLY A 206 -0.22 -1.09 3.90
N ARG A 207 0.30 -2.17 4.50
CA ARG A 207 -0.34 -2.95 5.56
C ARG A 207 -0.30 -2.22 6.91
#